data_AF-A0A822BJA4-F1
#
_entry.id   AF-A0A822BJA4-F1
#
_cell.length_a   1.000
_cell.length_b   1.000
_cell.length_c   1.000
_cell.angle_alpha   90.00
_cell.angle_beta   90.00
_cell.angle_gamma   90.00
#
_symmetry.space_group_name_H-M   'P 1'
#
loop_
_entity.id
_entity.type
_entity.pdbx_description
1 polymer ?
#
loop_
_entity_poly.entity_id
_entity_poly.type
_entity_poly.pdbx_seq_one_letter_code
_entity_poly.pdbx_strand_id
1 'polypeptide(L)'
;MSNLEELSLYLSVNCKNRFIDGNDLKQNIINYMPRLNQFHFDFRSSIFLKDQIDLLSNEDIQHSFKDFTNNQIISCVNYFLEAKQGYCHIYSYPFTARSYENIANNFSGELFTCVNEVSLFDEHPFEHEF
;
A
#
# COMPACT_ATOMS: atom_id res chain seq x y z
N MET A 1 15.68 12.36 -16.25
CA MET A 1 15.26 12.41 -14.83
C MET A 1 16.45 12.32 -13.86
N SER A 2 17.70 12.58 -14.29
CA SER A 2 18.92 12.30 -13.50
C SER A 2 19.19 13.23 -12.31
N ASN A 3 18.38 14.28 -12.11
CA ASN A 3 18.54 15.27 -11.04
C ASN A 3 17.31 15.32 -10.11
N LEU A 4 16.43 14.33 -10.17
CA LEU A 4 15.27 14.28 -9.29
C LEU A 4 15.72 13.86 -7.89
N GLU A 5 15.61 14.77 -6.93
CA GLU A 5 16.04 14.56 -5.53
C GLU A 5 14.87 14.21 -4.61
N GLU A 6 13.66 14.62 -4.98
CA GLU A 6 12.42 14.37 -4.24
C GLU A 6 11.33 13.86 -5.20
N LEU A 7 10.59 12.84 -4.77
CA LEU A 7 9.45 12.30 -5.49
C LEU A 7 8.37 11.85 -4.51
N SER A 8 7.15 12.35 -4.72
CA SER A 8 5.92 11.82 -4.13
C SER A 8 5.15 11.07 -5.19
N LEU A 9 4.96 9.75 -5.02
CA LEU A 9 4.29 8.90 -6.00
C LEU A 9 3.01 8.29 -5.43
N TYR A 10 1.90 8.54 -6.13
CA TYR A 10 0.64 7.85 -5.90
C TYR A 10 0.41 6.84 -7.03
N LEU A 11 0.11 5.58 -6.69
CA LEU A 11 -0.15 4.52 -7.67
C LEU A 11 -1.27 3.62 -7.20
N SER A 12 -2.25 3.37 -8.08
CA SER A 12 -3.27 2.36 -7.88
C SER A 12 -3.21 1.35 -9.02
N VAL A 13 -3.04 0.06 -8.70
CA VAL A 13 -2.84 -1.01 -9.69
C VAL A 13 -3.63 -2.27 -9.38
N ASN A 14 -4.09 -2.94 -10.44
CA ASN A 14 -4.60 -4.30 -10.36
C ASN A 14 -3.49 -5.26 -10.77
N CYS A 15 -2.90 -5.93 -9.78
CA CYS A 15 -1.89 -6.95 -9.99
C CYS A 15 -2.56 -8.31 -10.23
N LYS A 16 -1.86 -9.22 -10.91
CA LYS A 16 -2.41 -10.56 -11.16
C LYS A 16 -2.44 -11.38 -9.87
N ASN A 17 -1.25 -11.66 -9.31
CA ASN A 17 -1.07 -12.68 -8.28
C ASN A 17 -0.12 -12.25 -7.15
N ARG A 18 0.27 -10.97 -7.05
CA ARG A 18 1.16 -10.50 -5.98
C ARG A 18 1.00 -9.00 -5.78
N PHE A 19 0.97 -8.57 -4.52
CA PHE A 19 1.03 -7.16 -4.18
C PHE A 19 2.37 -6.56 -4.55
N ILE A 20 2.40 -5.24 -4.71
CA ILE A 20 3.66 -4.50 -4.81
C ILE A 20 4.35 -4.57 -3.45
N ASP A 21 5.63 -4.90 -3.44
CA ASP A 21 6.47 -4.90 -2.24
C ASP A 21 7.69 -3.96 -2.38
N GLY A 22 8.51 -3.86 -1.33
CA GLY A 22 9.72 -3.03 -1.33
C GLY A 22 10.76 -3.48 -2.35
N ASN A 23 10.81 -4.77 -2.70
CA ASN A 23 11.73 -5.27 -3.73
C ASN A 23 11.30 -4.81 -5.11
N ASP A 24 10.00 -4.84 -5.41
CA ASP A 24 9.45 -4.31 -6.67
C ASP A 24 9.85 -2.85 -6.85
N LEU A 25 9.71 -2.04 -5.81
CA LEU A 25 10.03 -0.62 -5.87
C LEU A 25 11.52 -0.36 -6.04
N LYS A 26 12.35 -1.10 -5.32
CA LYS A 26 13.80 -1.02 -5.44
C LYS A 26 14.23 -1.33 -6.88
N GLN A 27 13.75 -2.44 -7.43
CA GLN A 27 14.13 -2.92 -8.75
C GLN A 27 13.58 -2.07 -9.90
N ASN A 28 12.37 -1.53 -9.77
CA ASN A 28 11.66 -0.88 -10.88
C ASN A 28 11.67 0.65 -10.83
N ILE A 29 11.92 1.27 -9.67
CA ILE A 29 11.89 2.73 -9.50
C ILE A 29 13.21 3.24 -8.92
N ILE A 30 13.57 2.83 -7.70
CA ILE A 30 14.64 3.46 -6.93
C ILE A 30 16.00 3.31 -7.61
N ASN A 31 16.30 2.11 -8.14
CA ASN A 31 17.59 1.85 -8.81
C ASN A 31 17.82 2.74 -10.04
N TYR A 32 16.76 3.30 -10.64
CA TYR A 32 16.86 4.20 -11.80
C TYR A 32 16.93 5.68 -11.40
N MET A 33 16.81 6.01 -10.12
CA MET A 33 16.82 7.37 -9.58
C MET A 33 17.91 7.53 -8.50
N PRO A 34 19.20 7.42 -8.85
CA PRO A 34 20.29 7.36 -7.88
C PRO A 34 20.51 8.66 -7.07
N ARG A 35 19.86 9.76 -7.45
CA ARG A 35 19.88 11.04 -6.69
C ARG A 35 18.64 11.26 -5.84
N LEU A 36 17.70 10.32 -5.84
CA LEU A 36 16.46 10.43 -5.09
C LEU A 36 16.77 10.24 -3.60
N ASN A 37 16.77 11.35 -2.87
CA ASN A 37 17.06 11.40 -1.44
C ASN A 37 15.79 11.32 -0.60
N GLN A 38 14.68 11.83 -1.15
CA GLN A 38 13.36 11.82 -0.53
C GLN A 38 12.36 11.12 -1.43
N PHE A 39 11.79 10.03 -0.95
CA PHE A 39 10.79 9.28 -1.68
C PHE A 39 9.59 9.03 -0.79
N HIS A 40 8.47 9.67 -1.13
CA HIS A 40 7.19 9.48 -0.49
C HIS A 40 6.27 8.69 -1.42
N PHE A 41 5.49 7.77 -0.89
CA PHE A 41 4.56 7.01 -1.69
C PHE A 41 3.28 6.61 -0.96
N ASP A 42 2.22 6.43 -1.75
CA ASP A 42 0.95 5.80 -1.39
C ASP A 42 0.54 4.89 -2.54
N PHE A 43 0.60 3.59 -2.28
CA PHE A 43 0.32 2.53 -3.25
C PHE A 43 -0.85 1.68 -2.84
N ARG A 44 -1.79 1.53 -3.77
CA ARG A 44 -2.95 0.66 -3.64
C ARG A 44 -2.82 -0.43 -4.69
N SER A 45 -2.86 -1.68 -4.24
CA SER A 45 -2.81 -2.82 -5.13
C SER A 45 -3.91 -3.81 -4.82
N SER A 46 -4.51 -4.38 -5.87
CA SER A 46 -5.43 -5.51 -5.74
C SER A 46 -4.85 -6.75 -6.44
N ILE A 47 -5.23 -7.94 -5.98
CA ILE A 47 -4.87 -9.22 -6.59
C ILE A 47 -6.07 -10.14 -6.68
N PHE A 48 -6.02 -11.11 -7.59
CA PHE A 48 -6.94 -12.23 -7.59
C PHE A 48 -6.36 -13.41 -6.79
N LEU A 49 -7.13 -13.92 -5.85
CA LEU A 49 -6.80 -15.11 -5.07
C LEU A 49 -7.15 -16.34 -5.89
N LYS A 50 -6.24 -16.74 -6.78
CA LYS A 50 -6.35 -18.01 -7.52
C LYS A 50 -5.24 -18.95 -7.08
N ASP A 51 -5.63 -20.02 -6.39
CA ASP A 51 -4.74 -21.09 -5.93
C ASP A 51 -3.59 -20.62 -5.02
N GLN A 52 -3.71 -19.43 -4.41
CA GLN A 52 -2.73 -18.91 -3.45
C GLN A 52 -2.90 -19.57 -2.08
N ILE A 53 -1.80 -20.13 -1.58
CA ILE A 53 -1.74 -20.83 -0.28
C ILE A 53 -1.11 -19.92 0.78
N ASP A 54 -0.19 -19.04 0.37
CA ASP A 54 0.56 -18.16 1.27
C ASP A 54 0.06 -16.72 1.14
N LEU A 55 -0.78 -16.31 2.11
CA LEU A 55 -1.28 -14.95 2.24
C LEU A 55 -0.29 -14.14 3.09
N LEU A 56 0.27 -13.07 2.50
CA LEU A 56 1.19 -12.15 3.17
C LEU A 56 0.46 -11.34 4.25
N SER A 57 1.08 -11.23 5.42
CA SER A 57 0.68 -10.31 6.50
C SER A 57 1.15 -8.88 6.23
N ASN A 58 0.69 -7.94 7.07
CA ASN A 58 1.21 -6.57 7.05
C ASN A 58 2.71 -6.53 7.35
N GLU A 59 3.14 -7.35 8.30
CA GLU A 59 4.52 -7.46 8.75
C GLU A 59 5.42 -7.99 7.61
N ASP A 60 4.95 -8.98 6.85
CA ASP A 60 5.68 -9.50 5.69
C ASP A 60 5.91 -8.42 4.63
N ILE A 61 4.86 -7.67 4.31
CA ILE A 61 4.91 -6.56 3.36
C ILE A 61 5.88 -5.49 3.89
N GLN A 62 5.72 -5.02 5.13
CA GLN A 62 6.60 -4.00 5.71
C GLN A 62 8.05 -4.46 5.79
N HIS A 63 8.31 -5.73 6.10
CA HIS A 63 9.66 -6.28 6.15
C HIS A 63 10.38 -6.23 4.79
N SER A 64 9.63 -6.29 3.68
CA SER A 64 10.22 -6.11 2.34
C SER A 64 10.83 -4.72 2.12
N PHE A 65 10.45 -3.73 2.95
CA PHE A 65 10.96 -2.36 2.92
C PHE A 65 12.08 -2.07 3.92
N LYS A 66 12.63 -3.09 4.60
CA LYS A 66 13.66 -2.90 5.65
C LYS A 66 14.89 -2.08 5.22
N ASP A 67 15.20 -2.04 3.91
CA ASP A 67 16.31 -1.29 3.34
C ASP A 67 15.94 0.16 2.96
N PHE A 68 14.67 0.54 3.03
CA PHE A 68 14.23 1.91 2.74
C PHE A 68 14.57 2.80 3.94
N THR A 69 15.63 3.59 3.79
CA THR A 69 15.97 4.63 4.73
C THR A 69 14.97 5.79 4.65
N ASN A 70 14.66 6.39 5.80
CA ASN A 70 13.98 7.70 5.98
C ASN A 70 12.47 7.71 6.23
N ASN A 71 11.72 6.61 6.09
CA ASN A 71 10.28 6.61 6.35
C ASN A 71 9.83 5.38 7.15
N GLN A 72 8.86 5.57 8.04
CA GLN A 72 8.11 4.46 8.62
C GLN A 72 7.15 3.95 7.54
N ILE A 73 7.22 2.67 7.19
CA ILE A 73 6.31 2.09 6.20
C ILE A 73 5.12 1.49 6.92
N ILE A 74 3.93 1.89 6.49
CA ILE A 74 2.67 1.36 6.99
C ILE A 74 2.02 0.57 5.86
N SER A 75 1.48 -0.60 6.20
CA SER A 75 0.72 -1.43 5.28
C SER A 75 -0.59 -1.87 5.89
N CYS A 76 -1.60 -2.03 5.04
CA CYS A 76 -2.89 -2.59 5.35
C CYS A 76 -3.26 -3.62 4.27
N VAL A 77 -3.13 -4.89 4.60
CA VAL A 77 -3.46 -6.03 3.75
C VAL A 77 -4.80 -6.61 4.21
N ASN A 78 -5.70 -6.82 3.25
CA ASN A 78 -6.99 -7.43 3.47
C ASN A 78 -7.22 -8.51 2.41
N TYR A 79 -7.78 -9.64 2.83
CA TYR A 79 -8.13 -10.73 1.94
C TYR A 79 -9.62 -11.00 2.05
N PHE A 80 -10.27 -10.95 0.91
CA PHE A 80 -11.70 -11.16 0.71
C PHE A 80 -11.86 -12.51 0.01
N LEU A 81 -12.13 -13.54 0.79
CA LEU A 81 -12.06 -14.93 0.32
C LEU A 81 -13.28 -15.31 -0.54
N GLU A 82 -14.46 -14.75 -0.26
CA GLU A 82 -15.67 -14.97 -1.05
C GLU A 82 -15.57 -14.30 -2.43
N ALA A 83 -15.08 -13.06 -2.44
CA ALA A 83 -14.80 -12.28 -3.64
C ALA A 83 -13.55 -12.76 -4.38
N LYS A 84 -12.73 -13.62 -3.74
CA LYS A 84 -11.43 -14.11 -4.24
C LYS A 84 -10.49 -12.96 -4.61
N GLN A 85 -10.43 -11.94 -3.76
CA GLN A 85 -9.63 -10.75 -3.98
C GLN A 85 -8.76 -10.46 -2.75
N GLY A 86 -7.57 -9.94 -3.01
CA GLY A 86 -6.73 -9.33 -1.98
C GLY A 86 -6.56 -7.86 -2.29
N TYR A 87 -6.54 -7.02 -1.25
CA TYR A 87 -6.20 -5.61 -1.34
C TYR A 87 -5.05 -5.31 -0.40
N CYS A 88 -4.13 -4.48 -0.87
CA CYS A 88 -3.01 -4.01 -0.09
C CYS A 88 -2.84 -2.51 -0.34
N HIS A 89 -2.90 -1.75 0.74
CA HIS A 89 -2.54 -0.34 0.79
C HIS A 89 -1.22 -0.21 1.53
N ILE A 90 -0.22 0.45 0.93
CA ILE A 90 1.11 0.64 1.51
C ILE A 90 1.53 2.08 1.30
N TYR A 91 2.02 2.75 2.33
CA TYR A 91 2.49 4.12 2.22
C TYR A 91 3.67 4.40 3.15
N SER A 92 4.45 5.41 2.78
CA SER A 92 5.55 5.92 3.59
C SER A 92 5.07 7.05 4.50
N TYR A 93 5.27 6.94 5.81
CA TYR A 93 4.93 8.00 6.75
C TYR A 93 6.10 8.98 6.96
N PRO A 94 5.84 10.31 6.95
CA PRO A 94 4.53 10.94 6.71
C PRO A 94 4.17 10.95 5.20
N PHE A 95 2.89 10.71 4.89
CA PHE A 95 2.32 10.94 3.56
C PHE A 95 1.12 11.89 3.69
N THR A 96 0.89 12.77 2.72
CA THR A 96 -0.33 13.60 2.71
C THR A 96 -1.36 12.98 1.78
N ALA A 97 -2.19 12.08 2.33
CA ALA A 97 -3.34 11.54 1.61
C ALA A 97 -4.47 12.57 1.52
N ARG A 98 -5.16 12.61 0.37
CA ARG A 98 -6.38 13.43 0.16
C ARG A 98 -7.66 12.60 0.19
N SER A 99 -7.57 11.31 -0.15
CA SER A 99 -8.69 10.36 -0.12
C SER A 99 -8.24 9.03 0.49
N TYR A 100 -9.18 8.34 1.15
CA TYR A 100 -9.10 6.93 1.48
C TYR A 100 -10.00 6.14 0.54
N GLU A 101 -9.40 5.29 -0.29
CA GLU A 101 -10.17 4.44 -1.20
C GLU A 101 -9.99 2.98 -0.83
N ASN A 102 -11.10 2.26 -0.70
CA ASN A 102 -11.15 0.83 -0.36
C ASN A 102 -10.42 0.52 0.96
N ILE A 103 -10.61 1.36 1.97
CA ILE A 103 -10.23 0.99 3.33
C ILE A 103 -11.07 -0.21 3.77
N ALA A 104 -10.45 -1.08 4.55
CA ALA A 104 -11.05 -2.30 5.05
C ALA A 104 -10.64 -2.48 6.51
N ASN A 105 -11.10 -3.56 7.13
CA ASN A 105 -11.11 -3.71 8.59
C ASN A 105 -9.72 -3.61 9.26
N ASN A 106 -8.63 -3.89 8.52
CA ASN A 106 -7.26 -3.74 9.04
C ASN A 106 -6.69 -2.31 8.94
N PHE A 107 -7.50 -1.32 8.54
CA PHE A 107 -7.04 0.06 8.44
C PHE A 107 -6.73 0.63 9.84
N SER A 108 -5.48 0.99 10.10
CA SER A 108 -4.99 1.39 11.43
C SER A 108 -5.47 2.76 11.92
N GLY A 109 -6.29 3.46 11.15
CA GLY A 109 -7.05 4.62 11.66
C GLY A 109 -6.22 5.88 11.92
N GLU A 110 -5.09 6.08 11.24
CA GLU A 110 -4.35 7.33 11.39
C GLU A 110 -5.18 8.52 10.89
N LEU A 111 -5.18 9.62 11.67
CA LEU A 111 -5.92 10.85 11.38
C LEU A 111 -5.11 11.71 10.41
N PHE A 112 -5.40 11.61 9.12
CA PHE A 112 -4.82 12.51 8.12
C PHE A 112 -5.77 13.71 7.99
N THR A 113 -5.30 14.87 8.44
CA THR A 113 -6.07 16.12 8.51
C THR A 113 -6.56 16.63 7.15
N CYS A 114 -6.07 16.06 6.05
CA CYS A 114 -6.38 16.47 4.68
C CYS A 114 -7.30 15.48 3.93
N VAL A 115 -7.75 14.39 4.56
CA VAL A 115 -8.66 13.44 3.91
C VAL A 115 -10.08 14.01 3.89
N ASN A 116 -10.69 14.05 2.70
CA ASN A 116 -12.06 14.53 2.51
C ASN A 116 -13.00 13.51 1.85
N GLU A 117 -12.48 12.37 1.43
CA GLU A 117 -13.23 11.28 0.82
C GLU A 117 -12.83 9.94 1.44
N VAL A 118 -13.83 9.11 1.75
CA VAL A 118 -13.65 7.78 2.34
C VAL A 118 -14.54 6.78 1.59
N SER A 119 -13.92 5.72 1.10
CA SER A 119 -14.61 4.56 0.52
C SER A 119 -14.17 3.30 1.25
N LEU A 120 -15.15 2.53 1.71
CA LEU A 120 -14.97 1.30 2.48
C LEU A 120 -15.43 0.09 1.67
N PHE A 121 -14.68 -1.01 1.77
CA PHE A 121 -15.05 -2.29 1.20
C PHE A 121 -14.97 -3.37 2.28
N ASP A 122 -16.07 -4.12 2.42
CA ASP A 122 -16.19 -5.26 3.32
C ASP A 122 -17.02 -6.36 2.64
N GLU A 123 -16.66 -7.63 2.86
CA GLU A 123 -17.47 -8.78 2.47
C GLU A 123 -18.70 -8.94 3.36
N HIS A 124 -18.63 -8.45 4.60
CA HIS A 124 -19.72 -8.49 5.56
C HIS A 124 -20.05 -7.07 6.05
N PRO A 125 -20.57 -6.20 5.16
CA PRO A 125 -20.83 -4.82 5.51
C PRO A 125 -21.83 -4.73 6.67
N PHE A 126 -21.56 -3.79 7.60
CA PHE A 126 -22.39 -3.49 8.78
C PHE A 126 -22.35 -4.51 9.94
N GLU A 127 -21.42 -5.47 9.93
CA GLU A 127 -21.19 -6.35 11.10
C GLU A 127 -20.23 -5.76 12.13
N HIS A 128 -19.52 -4.68 11.78
CA HIS A 128 -18.53 -4.03 12.63
C HIS A 128 -18.97 -2.61 12.99
N GLU A 129 -18.86 -2.26 14.28
CA GLU A 129 -18.97 -0.88 14.73
C GLU A 129 -17.63 -0.17 14.45
N PHE A 130 -17.69 0.96 13.74
CA PHE A 130 -16.53 1.80 13.39
C PHE A 130 -16.39 2.97 14.36
#